data_AF-A0A9D4LYZ9-F1
#
_entry.id   AF-A0A9D4LYZ9-F1
#
_cell.length_a   1.000
_cell.length_b   1.000
_cell.length_c   1.000
_cell.angle_alpha   90.00
_cell.angle_beta   90.00
_cell.angle_gamma   90.00
#
_symmetry.space_group_name_H-M   'P 1'
#
loop_
_entity.id
_entity.type
_entity.pdbx_description
1 polymer ?
#
loop_
_entity_poly.entity_id
_entity_poly.type
_entity_poly.pdbx_seq_one_letter_code
_entity_poly.pdbx_strand_id
1 'polypeptide(L)'
;MVNDAIKGDIRKNAEMKIVLVHGKPHLCLFATKDISVNEELRFNYGVPNLPWRKAGEDLVNHEGNAVTNVKSQKDTTHLSDEDMVHEVRNDVRHLESQAEILLMKM
;
A
#
# COMPACT_ATOMS: atom_id res chain seq x y z
N MET A 1 -10.20 0.12 -12.37
CA MET A 1 -11.00 -0.39 -11.23
C MET A 1 -11.25 0.75 -10.25
N VAL A 2 -12.46 0.90 -9.69
CA VAL A 2 -12.85 2.13 -8.97
C VAL A 2 -12.21 2.27 -7.58
N ASN A 3 -11.83 1.19 -6.90
CA ASN A 3 -11.31 1.25 -5.52
C ASN A 3 -9.78 1.44 -5.44
N ASP A 4 -9.09 1.36 -6.58
CA ASP A 4 -7.64 1.49 -6.64
C ASP A 4 -7.22 2.97 -6.73
N ALA A 5 -6.16 3.32 -6.02
CA ALA A 5 -5.51 4.63 -6.05
C ALA A 5 -4.00 4.46 -6.09
N ILE A 6 -3.36 4.99 -7.13
CA ILE A 6 -1.90 4.99 -7.24
C ILE A 6 -1.27 5.81 -6.11
N LYS A 7 0.00 5.53 -5.78
CA LYS A 7 0.74 6.32 -4.78
C LYS A 7 0.75 7.79 -5.21
N GLY A 8 0.25 8.68 -4.35
CA GLY A 8 0.12 10.11 -4.63
C GLY A 8 -1.22 10.54 -5.23
N ASP A 9 -2.16 9.63 -5.51
CA ASP A 9 -3.51 10.02 -5.96
C ASP A 9 -4.26 10.76 -4.83
N ILE A 10 -4.68 12.00 -5.12
CA ILE A 10 -5.41 12.87 -4.20
C ILE A 10 -6.77 12.30 -3.76
N ARG A 11 -7.35 11.39 -4.57
CA ARG A 11 -8.64 10.75 -4.29
C ARG A 11 -8.51 9.62 -3.28
N LYS A 12 -7.30 9.15 -2.98
CA LYS A 12 -7.07 8.17 -1.93
C LYS A 12 -7.64 8.69 -0.62
N ASN A 13 -8.53 7.92 0.00
CA ASN A 13 -9.18 8.27 1.26
C ASN A 13 -9.05 7.17 2.32
N ALA A 14 -8.43 6.03 1.99
CA ALA A 14 -8.15 4.96 2.92
C ALA A 14 -6.73 4.37 2.76
N GLU A 15 -6.27 3.71 3.83
CA GLU A 15 -5.05 2.91 3.87
C GLU A 15 -5.38 1.50 4.39
N MET A 16 -4.79 0.50 3.74
CA MET A 16 -4.93 -0.91 4.12
C MET A 16 -3.82 -1.30 5.10
N LYS A 17 -4.19 -1.95 6.21
CA LYS A 17 -3.25 -2.46 7.21
C LYS A 17 -3.67 -3.86 7.64
N ILE A 18 -2.69 -4.70 7.94
CA ILE A 18 -2.91 -5.95 8.67
C ILE A 18 -2.85 -5.64 10.16
N VAL A 19 -3.91 -5.98 10.89
CA VAL A 19 -4.00 -5.77 12.34
C VAL A 19 -4.18 -7.13 13.01
N LEU A 20 -3.41 -7.38 14.07
CA LEU A 20 -3.57 -8.58 14.89
C LEU A 20 -4.65 -8.36 15.95
N VAL A 21 -5.74 -9.10 15.85
CA VAL A 21 -6.83 -9.09 16.83
C VAL A 21 -6.93 -10.49 17.43
N HIS A 22 -6.68 -10.61 18.74
CA HIS A 22 -6.61 -11.90 19.46
C HIS A 22 -5.67 -12.92 18.78
N GLY A 23 -4.49 -12.46 18.34
CA GLY A 23 -3.49 -13.29 17.66
C GLY A 23 -3.85 -13.69 16.23
N LYS A 24 -4.95 -13.19 15.66
CA LYS A 24 -5.37 -13.48 14.28
C LYS A 24 -5.19 -12.24 13.39
N PRO A 25 -4.55 -12.37 12.22
CA PRO A 25 -4.41 -11.26 11.28
C PRO A 25 -5.75 -10.93 10.63
N HIS A 26 -6.09 -9.64 10.62
CA HIS A 26 -7.25 -9.09 9.94
C HIS A 26 -6.80 -8.00 8.98
N LEU A 27 -7.36 -8.00 7.77
CA LEU A 27 -7.15 -6.93 6.81
C LEU A 27 -8.17 -5.82 7.08
N CYS A 28 -7.69 -4.64 7.42
CA CYS A 28 -8.52 -3.50 7.79
C CYS A 28 -8.21 -2.29 6.90
N LEU A 29 -9.25 -1.53 6.57
CA LEU A 29 -9.13 -0.22 5.93
C LEU A 29 -9.34 0.87 6.99
N PHE A 30 -8.44 1.83 7.00
CA PHE A 30 -8.50 2.99 7.88
C PHE A 30 -8.64 4.25 7.02
N ALA A 31 -9.61 5.11 7.36
CA ALA A 31 -9.77 6.39 6.69
C ALA A 31 -8.54 7.28 6.94
N THR A 32 -8.04 7.93 5.89
CA THR A 32 -6.93 8.90 5.98
C THR A 32 -7.41 10.35 5.92
N LYS A 33 -8.70 10.56 5.68
CA LYS A 33 -9.42 11.83 5.66
C LYS A 33 -10.91 11.55 5.84
N ASP A 34 -11.69 12.60 6.09
CA ASP A 34 -13.15 12.49 6.15
C ASP A 34 -13.71 11.96 4.83
N ILE A 35 -14.70 11.07 4.93
CA ILE A 35 -15.32 10.39 3.79
C ILE A 35 -16.79 10.73 3.80
N SER A 36 -17.28 11.34 2.71
CA SER A 36 -18.68 11.71 2.60
C SER A 36 -19.56 10.48 2.31
N VAL A 37 -20.86 10.58 2.62
CA VAL A 37 -21.82 9.54 2.22
C VAL A 37 -21.78 9.38 0.71
N ASN A 38 -21.72 8.12 0.25
CA ASN A 38 -21.56 7.74 -1.16
C ASN A 38 -20.21 8.09 -1.82
N GLU A 39 -19.23 8.59 -1.06
CA GLU A 39 -17.87 8.73 -1.58
C GLU A 39 -17.21 7.34 -1.71
N GLU A 40 -16.62 7.07 -2.88
CA GLU A 40 -15.96 5.81 -3.17
C GLU A 40 -14.71 5.61 -2.29
N LEU A 41 -14.55 4.42 -1.71
CA LEU A 41 -13.36 4.08 -0.94
C LEU A 41 -12.20 3.78 -1.89
N ARG A 42 -11.11 4.53 -1.73
CA ARG A 42 -9.94 4.44 -2.60
C ARG A 42 -8.68 4.27 -1.77
N PHE A 43 -7.97 3.17 -2.04
CA PHE A 43 -6.70 2.85 -1.38
C PHE A 43 -5.70 2.27 -2.38
N ASN A 44 -4.42 2.36 -2.05
CA ASN A 44 -3.38 1.77 -2.88
C ASN A 44 -3.23 0.28 -2.55
N TYR A 45 -3.36 -0.56 -3.57
CA TYR A 45 -3.23 -2.01 -3.43
C TYR A 45 -1.77 -2.47 -3.22
N GLY A 46 -0.81 -1.55 -3.24
CA GLY A 46 0.59 -1.80 -2.90
C GLY A 46 1.43 -2.42 -4.03
N VAL A 47 0.79 -3.03 -5.04
CA VAL A 47 1.49 -3.69 -6.16
C VAL A 47 1.44 -2.82 -7.41
N PRO A 48 2.58 -2.50 -8.05
CA PRO A 48 2.61 -1.59 -9.21
C PRO A 48 1.93 -2.18 -10.45
N ASN A 49 2.16 -3.46 -10.77
CA ASN A 49 1.87 -4.06 -12.08
C ASN A 49 0.52 -4.78 -12.16
N LEU A 50 -0.54 -4.19 -11.61
CA LEU A 50 -1.86 -4.80 -11.60
C LEU A 50 -2.49 -4.79 -13.01
N PRO A 51 -3.17 -5.88 -13.44
CA PRO A 51 -3.73 -5.98 -14.79
C PRO A 51 -4.65 -4.82 -15.18
N TRP A 52 -5.45 -4.32 -14.24
CA TRP A 52 -6.37 -3.19 -14.46
C TRP A 52 -5.71 -1.81 -14.43
N ARG A 53 -4.44 -1.69 -14.00
CA ARG A 53 -3.66 -0.44 -14.14
C ARG A 53 -3.07 -0.29 -15.54
N LYS A 54 -2.85 -1.42 -16.23
CA LYS A 54 -2.33 -1.45 -17.61
C LYS A 54 -3.39 -1.06 -18.64
N ALA A 55 -4.67 -1.25 -18.32
CA ALA A 55 -5.80 -0.91 -19.19
C ALA A 55 -6.16 0.60 -19.22
N GLY A 56 -5.28 1.47 -18.68
CA GLY A 56 -5.48 2.91 -18.60
C GLY A 56 -4.54 3.76 -19.47
N GLU A 57 -3.69 3.14 -20.30
CA GLU A 57 -2.89 3.87 -21.30
C GLU A 57 -3.69 4.21 -22.57
N ASP A 58 -4.94 3.74 -22.67
CA ASP A 58 -5.84 4.15 -23.74
C ASP A 58 -6.65 5.40 -23.32
N LEU A 59 -6.31 6.51 -23.99
CA LEU A 59 -7.05 7.78 -24.15
C LEU A 59 -6.65 9.00 -23.28
N VAL A 60 -5.40 9.44 -23.42
CA VAL A 60 -5.11 10.89 -23.60
C VAL A 60 -4.18 11.08 -24.79
N ASN A 61 -4.75 10.96 -25.99
CA ASN A 61 -4.23 11.63 -27.19
C ASN A 61 -5.12 12.83 -27.46
N HIS A 62 -4.76 13.99 -26.90
CA HIS A 62 -4.93 15.22 -27.64
C HIS A 62 -3.70 16.10 -27.40
N GLU A 63 -3.02 16.40 -28.50
CA GLU A 63 -2.07 17.51 -28.69
C GLU A 63 -0.62 17.22 -28.26
N GLY A 64 0.23 17.10 -29.28
CA GLY A 64 1.49 16.38 -29.22
C GLY A 64 2.67 17.16 -28.64
N ASN A 65 3.60 16.40 -28.06
CA ASN A 65 5.01 16.52 -28.43
C ASN A 65 5.76 15.25 -28.02
N ALA A 66 6.43 14.63 -28.98
CA ALA A 66 7.31 13.51 -28.75
C ALA A 66 8.56 13.97 -28.01
N VAL A 67 8.87 13.38 -26.84
CA VAL A 67 10.26 13.25 -26.38
C VAL A 67 10.45 11.88 -25.76
N THR A 68 11.13 11.03 -26.53
CA THR A 68 11.76 9.79 -26.10
C THR A 68 12.84 10.09 -25.06
N ASN A 69 12.81 9.42 -23.91
CA ASN A 69 14.06 9.00 -23.30
C ASN A 69 13.88 7.76 -22.41
N VAL A 70 14.22 6.60 -23.00
CA VAL A 70 14.47 5.36 -22.28
C VAL A 70 15.71 5.58 -21.41
N LYS A 71 15.54 5.57 -20.09
CA LYS A 71 16.60 5.13 -19.19
C LYS A 71 16.06 3.95 -18.40
N SER A 72 16.47 2.76 -18.83
CA SER A 72 16.38 1.53 -18.06
C SER A 72 16.87 1.79 -16.64
N GLN A 73 15.95 1.73 -15.67
CA GLN A 73 16.30 1.60 -14.27
C GLN A 73 16.05 0.16 -13.85
N LYS A 74 17.08 -0.37 -13.20
CA LYS A 74 17.31 -1.77 -12.85
C LYS A 74 16.22 -2.34 -11.94
N ASP A 75 16.03 -3.65 -12.09
CA ASP A 75 15.40 -4.59 -11.17
C ASP A 75 15.56 -4.24 -9.68
N THR A 76 14.49 -4.50 -8.92
CA THR A 76 14.38 -4.99 -7.51
C THR A 76 13.03 -4.52 -6.95
N THR A 77 12.15 -5.30 -6.33
CA THR A 77 12.10 -6.71 -5.94
C THR A 77 10.62 -7.16 -5.92
N HIS A 78 10.34 -8.37 -6.39
CA HIS A 78 9.14 -9.11 -6.01
C HIS A 78 9.37 -9.57 -4.57
N LEU A 79 8.75 -8.91 -3.57
CA LEU A 79 8.82 -9.39 -2.18
C LEU A 79 8.05 -10.70 -2.11
N SER A 80 8.75 -11.76 -1.76
CA SER A 80 8.19 -13.09 -1.60
C SER A 80 7.35 -13.16 -0.34
N ASP A 81 6.42 -14.12 -0.25
CA ASP A 81 5.59 -14.32 0.93
C ASP A 81 6.42 -14.50 2.22
N GLU A 82 7.65 -15.00 2.09
CA GLU A 82 8.64 -15.11 3.18
C GLU A 82 9.13 -13.75 3.68
N ASP A 83 9.31 -12.76 2.80
CA ASP A 83 9.76 -11.42 3.17
C ASP A 83 8.68 -10.68 3.99
N MET A 84 7.41 -10.89 3.63
CA MET A 84 6.26 -10.36 4.38
C MET A 84 6.15 -11.00 5.77
N VAL A 85 6.38 -12.30 5.89
CA VAL A 85 6.41 -13.02 7.18
C VAL A 85 7.58 -12.53 8.04
N HIS A 86 8.73 -12.26 7.44
CA HIS A 86 9.89 -11.73 8.14
C HIS A 86 9.66 -10.32 8.70
N GLU A 87 8.99 -9.45 7.95
CA GLU A 87 8.65 -8.10 8.41
C GLU A 87 7.65 -8.14 9.59
N VAL A 88 6.58 -8.94 9.47
CA VAL A 88 5.63 -9.17 10.57
C VAL A 88 6.32 -9.73 11.81
N ARG A 89 7.26 -10.67 11.65
CA ARG A 89 8.03 -11.26 12.76
C ARG A 89 8.97 -10.25 13.42
N ASN A 90 9.45 -9.26 12.67
CA ASN A 90 10.31 -8.21 13.22
C ASN A 90 9.50 -7.19 14.01
N ASP A 91 8.30 -6.83 13.55
CA ASP A 91 7.38 -5.96 14.27
C ASP A 91 6.91 -6.56 15.61
N VAL A 92 6.58 -7.86 15.61
CA VAL A 92 6.22 -8.58 16.86
C VAL A 92 7.37 -8.55 17.86
N ARG A 93 8.61 -8.84 17.41
CA ARG A 93 9.79 -8.79 18.28
C ARG A 93 10.09 -7.38 18.79
N HIS A 94 9.83 -6.36 17.99
CA HIS A 94 9.99 -4.97 18.40
C HIS A 94 8.98 -4.59 19.49
N LEU A 95 7.71 -5.00 19.36
CA LEU A 95 6.67 -4.76 20.37
C LEU A 95 6.94 -5.53 21.67
N GLU A 96 7.41 -6.78 21.59
CA GLU A 96 7.80 -7.57 22.77
C GLU A 96 8.98 -6.92 23.50
N SER A 97 9.99 -6.44 22.78
CA SER A 97 11.12 -5.71 23.37
C SER A 97 10.68 -4.41 24.05
N GLN A 98 9.74 -3.66 23.47
CA GLN A 98 9.20 -2.47 24.12
C GLN A 98 8.42 -2.79 25.41
N ALA A 99 7.70 -3.91 25.44
CA ALA A 99 6.99 -4.37 26.63
C ALA A 99 7.95 -4.81 27.76
N GLU A 100 9.03 -5.52 27.43
CA GLU A 100 10.06 -5.90 28.41
C GLU A 100 10.80 -4.68 28.98
N ILE A 101 11.15 -3.70 28.14
CA ILE A 101 11.78 -2.44 28.58
C ILE A 101 10.85 -1.65 29.52
N LEU A 102 9.53 -1.68 29.27
CA LEU A 102 8.55 -1.02 30.13
C LEU A 102 8.42 -1.72 31.49
N LEU A 103 8.49 -3.05 31.52
CA LEU A 103 8.41 -3.85 32.74
C LEU A 103 9.66 -3.70 33.62
N MET A 104 10.83 -3.46 33.03
CA MET A 104 12.09 -3.19 33.76
C MET A 104 12.19 -1.76 34.32
N LYS A 105 11.24 -0.89 34.03
CA LYS A 105 11.19 0.51 34.52
C LYS A 105 10.22 0.73 35.69
N MET A 106 9.63 -0.34 36.23
CA MET A 106 8.80 -0.36 37.44
C MET A 106 9.58 -0.95 38.61
#